data_AF-A0A395XX93-F1
#
_entry.id   AF-A0A395XX93-F1
#
_cell.length_a   1.000
_cell.length_b   1.000
_cell.length_c   1.000
_cell.angle_alpha   90.00
_cell.angle_beta   90.00
_cell.angle_gamma   90.00
#
_symmetry.space_group_name_H-M   'P 1'
#
loop_
_entity.id
_entity.type
_entity.pdbx_description
1 polymer ?
#
loop_
_entity_poly.entity_id
_entity_poly.type
_entity_poly.pdbx_seq_one_letter_code
_entity_poly.pdbx_strand_id
1 'polypeptide(L)'
;MTTLTILRGLPGSGKSTWARKHVDSNTVIVSLDGLREMMAGGRQAWHETMNPQMNRLLVRQAHTIISDLLAKGVNVISDSQHVNPRFRVDEVRIASRHKAHVETVTFDVPLDELLERNRTRVESDRVPEKYLRTQYETWHGCLERDSRWVNIHVRKVDGIYHMNPSGDLALVDVGLLWNDKTRVPDNAEFGYTAVPAKGRDLTGVIQLDMPQLKDGRKWTLDRYLKWLEQGAHKTNDGFADFSTDGRNLLELMRDSDNVNVRPVKGENDVYACNFSRDAFRNQRWDEYSSKARGLFLDGNGRVVARGFEKFFNLGENEQTTRENIDKRLKFPVRVERKENGFLGLVSARGDGSWRFWSKSGQTDYSYLIQRLFKETLDSGQEQALWNIVHDADVTLAFEVIDQESDRHIVKYDTSQLVFLHAIGNTVDFHIDHDADKLIDMDGFFARPEVLGVFQSDEEREALWSMLDEERHDSTREGVVVYDADGYMFKLKSDYYLEVKSLRTMLERAVLHDRPIADNDHSERAEKARWVLSHANMNRLVYTRKAFNERGVDMEYVGDLLAGGGML
;
A
#
# COMPACT_ATOMS: atom_id res chain seq x y z
N MET A 1 2.80 22.80 16.54
CA MET A 1 4.25 22.49 16.46
C MET A 1 4.95 23.77 16.03
N THR A 2 6.04 24.16 16.67
CA THR A 2 6.79 25.37 16.30
C THR A 2 7.64 25.10 15.07
N THR A 3 7.58 25.95 14.06
CA THR A 3 8.27 25.75 12.78
C THR A 3 9.17 26.93 12.41
N LEU A 4 10.37 26.62 11.91
CA LEU A 4 11.23 27.53 11.17
C LEU A 4 11.13 27.19 9.67
N THR A 5 10.56 28.10 8.88
CA THR A 5 10.50 28.01 7.43
C THR A 5 11.61 28.86 6.81
N ILE A 6 12.56 28.22 6.14
CA ILE A 6 13.71 28.86 5.49
C ILE A 6 13.39 29.09 4.02
N LEU A 7 13.33 30.34 3.58
CA LEU A 7 13.13 30.66 2.16
C LEU A 7 14.44 30.63 1.41
N ARG A 8 14.45 30.05 0.21
CA ARG A 8 15.65 29.89 -0.59
C ARG A 8 15.40 30.24 -2.04
N GLY A 9 16.18 31.16 -2.58
CA GLY A 9 16.04 31.58 -3.97
C GLY A 9 16.69 32.93 -4.24
N LEU A 10 16.91 33.23 -5.50
CA LEU A 10 17.60 34.44 -5.94
C LEU A 10 16.76 35.71 -5.73
N PRO A 11 17.36 36.92 -5.69
CA PRO A 11 16.60 38.16 -5.78
C PRO A 11 15.70 38.14 -7.02
N GLY A 12 14.45 38.56 -6.91
CA GLY A 12 13.46 38.44 -7.99
C GLY A 12 12.52 37.24 -7.86
N SER A 13 12.88 36.21 -7.09
CA SER A 13 12.20 34.91 -7.14
C SER A 13 10.80 34.87 -6.51
N GLY A 14 10.44 35.87 -5.69
CA GLY A 14 9.11 35.97 -5.07
C GLY A 14 9.04 35.59 -3.58
N LYS A 15 10.17 35.23 -2.95
CA LYS A 15 10.27 34.87 -1.51
C LYS A 15 9.48 35.78 -0.58
N SER A 16 9.79 37.07 -0.55
CA SER A 16 9.14 38.02 0.36
C SER A 16 7.64 38.20 0.09
N THR A 17 7.20 37.98 -1.14
CA THR A 17 5.76 37.98 -1.50
C THR A 17 5.09 36.72 -0.99
N TRP A 18 5.74 35.57 -1.12
CA TRP A 18 5.27 34.31 -0.55
C TRP A 18 5.21 34.40 0.97
N ALA A 19 6.26 34.88 1.63
CA ALA A 19 6.35 35.04 3.08
C ALA A 19 5.13 35.80 3.64
N ARG A 20 4.83 36.96 3.06
CA ARG A 20 3.69 37.81 3.47
C ARG A 20 2.32 37.16 3.25
N LYS A 21 2.21 36.19 2.36
CA LYS A 21 0.96 35.43 2.14
C LYS A 21 0.81 34.23 3.06
N HIS A 22 1.89 33.80 3.71
CA HIS A 22 1.95 32.58 4.54
C HIS A 22 2.18 32.89 6.02
N VAL A 23 1.97 34.14 6.43
CA VAL A 23 1.92 34.51 7.85
C VAL A 23 0.51 34.34 8.40
N ASP A 24 0.43 33.83 9.62
CA ASP A 24 -0.78 33.77 10.44
C ASP A 24 -0.58 34.54 11.75
N SER A 25 -1.52 34.40 12.69
CA SER A 25 -1.46 35.08 13.99
C SER A 25 -0.28 34.67 14.89
N ASN A 26 0.43 33.58 14.58
CA ASN A 26 1.56 33.07 15.36
C ASN A 26 2.86 32.98 14.54
N THR A 27 2.95 33.71 13.42
CA THR A 27 4.10 33.63 12.51
C THR A 27 4.76 34.99 12.33
N VAL A 28 6.09 35.03 12.47
CA VAL A 28 6.91 36.23 12.28
C VAL A 28 7.87 36.04 11.13
N ILE A 29 7.94 37.03 10.23
CA ILE A 29 8.96 37.07 9.17
C ILE A 29 10.21 37.74 9.74
N VAL A 30 11.33 37.04 9.70
CA VAL A 30 12.66 37.61 9.96
C VAL A 30 13.37 37.75 8.62
N SER A 31 13.47 38.99 8.14
CA SER A 31 14.09 39.31 6.84
C SER A 31 15.42 40.03 7.03
N LEU A 32 16.49 39.53 6.41
CA LEU A 32 17.76 40.26 6.40
C LEU A 32 17.63 41.60 5.67
N ASP A 33 16.79 41.68 4.63
CA ASP A 33 16.54 42.94 3.93
C ASP A 33 15.80 43.95 4.82
N GLY A 34 14.80 43.50 5.58
CA GLY A 34 14.11 44.34 6.56
C GLY A 34 15.03 44.82 7.70
N LEU A 35 15.94 43.96 8.18
CA LEU A 35 16.92 44.35 9.20
C LEU A 35 17.96 45.34 8.67
N ARG A 36 18.36 45.25 7.39
CA ARG A 36 19.23 46.25 6.73
C ARG A 36 18.57 47.61 6.69
N GLU A 37 17.29 47.66 6.30
CA GLU A 37 16.49 48.88 6.29
C GLU A 37 16.39 49.50 7.69
N MET A 38 16.14 48.68 8.72
CA MET A 38 16.05 49.15 10.10
C MET A 38 17.38 49.72 10.63
N MET A 39 18.52 49.10 10.29
CA MET A 39 19.83 49.51 10.79
C MET A 39 20.43 50.74 10.08
N ALA A 40 20.11 50.94 8.79
CA ALA A 40 20.72 51.99 7.98
C ALA A 40 19.71 53.00 7.39
N GLY A 41 18.43 52.88 7.69
CA GLY A 41 17.37 53.73 7.13
C GLY A 41 17.05 53.46 5.66
N GLY A 42 17.64 52.42 5.06
CA GLY A 42 17.40 51.99 3.69
C GLY A 42 18.47 51.04 3.15
N ARG A 43 18.14 50.22 2.14
CA ARG A 43 19.08 49.25 1.55
C ARG A 43 20.26 49.90 0.83
N GLN A 44 20.01 51.02 0.14
CA GLN A 44 21.07 51.76 -0.54
C GLN A 44 22.12 52.28 0.45
N ALA A 45 21.67 52.93 1.53
CA ALA A 45 22.53 53.40 2.61
C ALA A 45 23.29 52.25 3.30
N TRP A 46 22.65 51.08 3.46
CA TRP A 46 23.33 49.88 3.94
C TRP A 46 24.48 49.47 3.00
N HIS A 47 24.26 49.40 1.68
CA HIS A 47 25.30 49.00 0.73
C HIS A 47 26.50 49.95 0.68
N GLU A 48 26.28 51.25 0.92
CA GLU A 48 27.35 52.26 0.98
C GLU A 48 28.20 52.17 2.26
N THR A 49 27.60 51.72 3.37
CA THR A 49 28.25 51.63 4.69
C THR A 49 28.68 50.22 5.09
N MET A 50 28.30 49.21 4.29
CA MET A 50 28.51 47.80 4.58
C MET A 50 29.99 47.43 4.69
N ASN A 51 30.35 46.77 5.79
CA ASN A 51 31.60 46.04 5.93
C ASN A 51 31.34 44.62 6.48
N PRO A 52 32.31 43.69 6.39
CA PRO A 52 32.12 42.31 6.85
C PRO A 52 31.73 42.17 8.33
N GLN A 53 32.19 43.08 9.20
CA GLN A 53 31.85 43.05 10.63
C GLN A 53 30.38 43.45 10.87
N MET A 54 29.91 44.49 10.18
CA MET A 54 28.49 44.90 10.21
C MET A 54 27.56 43.81 9.66
N ASN A 55 27.95 43.12 8.57
CA ASN A 55 27.17 41.99 8.08
C ASN A 55 27.08 40.84 9.08
N ARG A 56 28.19 40.51 9.77
CA ARG A 56 28.19 39.49 10.83
C ARG A 56 27.29 39.89 11.99
N LEU A 57 27.28 41.18 12.36
CA LEU A 57 26.38 41.70 13.39
C LEU A 57 24.91 41.57 12.96
N LEU A 58 24.56 41.96 11.73
CA LEU A 58 23.22 41.83 11.16
C LEU A 58 22.71 40.38 11.24
N VAL A 59 23.51 39.43 10.73
CA VAL A 59 23.17 38.00 10.75
C VAL A 59 23.01 37.48 12.18
N ARG A 60 23.91 37.88 13.09
CA ARG A 60 23.80 37.52 14.52
C ARG A 60 22.50 38.05 15.14
N GLN A 61 22.08 39.27 14.81
CA GLN A 61 20.80 39.81 15.29
C GLN A 61 19.62 39.01 14.75
N ALA A 62 19.62 38.70 13.45
CA ALA A 62 18.60 37.84 12.84
C ALA A 62 18.50 36.48 13.55
N HIS A 63 19.64 35.81 13.77
CA HIS A 63 19.72 34.54 14.49
C HIS A 63 19.22 34.64 15.93
N THR A 64 19.51 35.75 16.62
CA THR A 64 19.03 35.97 18.00
C THR A 64 17.51 36.12 18.03
N ILE A 65 16.95 36.90 17.10
CA ILE A 65 15.49 37.07 16.94
C ILE A 65 14.83 35.71 16.64
N ILE A 66 15.35 34.96 15.68
CA ILE A 66 14.84 33.62 15.34
C ILE A 66 14.86 32.72 16.58
N SER A 67 15.98 32.68 17.31
CA SER A 67 16.15 31.87 18.51
C SER A 67 15.11 32.21 19.58
N ASP A 68 14.92 33.49 19.89
CA ASP A 68 14.03 33.93 20.96
C ASP A 68 12.54 33.72 20.61
N LEU A 69 12.18 33.85 19.33
CA LEU A 69 10.84 33.57 18.82
C LEU A 69 10.52 32.08 18.91
N LEU A 70 11.42 31.22 18.43
CA LEU A 70 11.23 29.76 18.49
C LEU A 70 11.17 29.26 19.94
N ALA A 71 11.99 29.82 20.84
CA ALA A 71 11.94 29.53 22.27
C ALA A 71 10.58 29.85 22.93
N LYS A 72 9.84 30.82 22.38
CA LYS A 72 8.50 31.20 22.82
C LYS A 72 7.37 30.46 22.09
N GLY A 73 7.70 29.52 21.19
CA GLY A 73 6.72 28.79 20.40
C GLY A 73 6.11 29.57 19.23
N VAL A 74 6.76 30.65 18.81
CA VAL A 74 6.35 31.45 17.65
C VAL A 74 6.97 30.87 16.39
N ASN A 75 6.18 30.69 15.33
CA ASN A 75 6.68 30.24 14.03
C ASN A 75 7.48 31.35 13.36
N VAL A 76 8.54 30.98 12.65
CA VAL A 76 9.42 31.95 11.99
C VAL A 76 9.58 31.62 10.53
N ILE A 77 9.35 32.60 9.66
CA ILE A 77 9.77 32.55 8.25
C ILE A 77 11.07 33.35 8.12
N SER A 78 12.18 32.67 7.83
CA SER A 78 13.46 33.34 7.54
C SER A 78 13.52 33.72 6.06
N ASP A 79 13.24 35.00 5.78
CA ASP A 79 13.26 35.58 4.44
C ASP A 79 14.64 36.12 4.09
N SER A 80 15.50 35.22 3.62
CA SER A 80 16.81 35.55 3.05
C SER A 80 17.05 34.77 1.76
N GLN A 81 18.20 34.96 1.11
CA GLN A 81 18.50 34.28 -0.14
C GLN A 81 18.76 32.78 0.04
N HIS A 82 19.49 32.38 1.09
CA HIS A 82 19.81 31.00 1.49
C HIS A 82 20.25 30.02 0.38
N VAL A 83 20.76 30.54 -0.73
CA VAL A 83 21.18 29.71 -1.88
C VAL A 83 22.38 28.84 -1.56
N ASN A 84 23.34 29.37 -0.79
CA ASN A 84 24.47 28.61 -0.29
C ASN A 84 24.04 27.80 0.95
N PRO A 85 24.13 26.45 0.93
CA PRO A 85 23.71 25.61 2.03
C PRO A 85 24.41 25.93 3.37
N ARG A 86 25.66 26.41 3.36
CA ARG A 86 26.40 26.78 4.59
C ARG A 86 25.66 27.78 5.46
N PHE A 87 24.95 28.73 4.85
CA PHE A 87 24.26 29.77 5.61
C PHE A 87 22.95 29.29 6.24
N ARG A 88 22.39 28.16 5.78
CA ARG A 88 21.16 27.59 6.34
C ARG A 88 21.42 26.80 7.61
N VAL A 89 22.55 26.09 7.66
CA VAL A 89 22.93 25.20 8.76
C VAL A 89 22.90 25.90 10.12
N ASP A 90 23.30 27.17 10.20
CA ASP A 90 23.25 27.92 11.45
C ASP A 90 21.81 28.15 11.94
N GLU A 91 20.89 28.50 11.04
CA GLU A 91 19.47 28.65 11.36
C GLU A 91 18.81 27.31 11.71
N VAL A 92 19.16 26.24 10.99
CA VAL A 92 18.72 24.87 11.28
C VAL A 92 19.23 24.41 12.65
N ARG A 93 20.46 24.78 13.02
CA ARG A 93 21.02 24.54 14.37
C ARG A 93 20.28 25.34 15.44
N ILE A 94 19.78 26.54 15.13
CA ILE A 94 18.90 27.31 16.04
C ILE A 94 17.57 26.57 16.23
N ALA A 95 16.92 26.17 15.14
CA ALA A 95 15.67 25.42 15.20
C ALA A 95 15.81 24.11 15.99
N SER A 96 16.87 23.35 15.73
CA SER A 96 17.13 22.10 16.42
C SER A 96 17.31 22.26 17.94
N ARG A 97 18.01 23.32 18.38
CA ARG A 97 18.16 23.65 19.82
C ARG A 97 16.81 23.88 20.52
N HIS A 98 15.85 24.45 19.80
CA HIS A 98 14.51 24.73 20.29
C HIS A 98 13.49 23.64 19.95
N LYS A 99 13.93 22.49 19.41
CA LYS A 99 13.08 21.39 18.95
C LYS A 99 12.00 21.85 17.94
N ALA A 100 12.29 22.90 17.18
CA ALA A 100 11.41 23.39 16.13
C ALA A 100 11.53 22.52 14.88
N HIS A 101 10.42 22.36 14.16
CA HIS A 101 10.43 21.76 12.83
C HIS A 101 11.15 22.68 11.84
N VAL A 102 11.82 22.11 10.85
CA VAL A 102 12.53 22.87 9.81
C VAL A 102 11.91 22.54 8.47
N GLU A 103 11.42 23.58 7.80
CA GLU A 103 10.92 23.50 6.44
C GLU A 103 11.77 24.39 5.54
N THR A 104 11.96 23.99 4.29
CA THR A 104 12.62 24.83 3.28
C THR A 104 11.66 25.05 2.12
N VAL A 105 11.54 26.29 1.66
CA VAL A 105 10.79 26.63 0.44
C VAL A 105 11.77 27.11 -0.62
N THR A 106 11.93 26.32 -1.68
CA THR A 106 12.84 26.63 -2.80
C THR A 106 12.10 27.38 -3.90
N PHE A 107 12.68 28.47 -4.36
CA PHE A 107 12.20 29.26 -5.50
C PHE A 107 13.23 29.16 -6.61
N ASP A 108 13.10 28.11 -7.43
CA ASP A 108 13.86 27.94 -8.65
C ASP A 108 13.16 28.67 -9.80
N VAL A 109 13.71 29.81 -10.20
CA VAL A 109 13.09 30.71 -11.19
C VAL A 109 14.12 31.01 -12.28
N PRO A 110 13.76 30.86 -13.57
CA PRO A 110 14.68 31.13 -14.68
C PRO A 110 15.24 32.56 -14.66
N LEU A 111 16.49 32.71 -15.15
CA LEU A 111 17.20 33.99 -15.12
C LEU A 111 16.43 35.14 -15.79
N ASP A 112 15.79 34.87 -16.94
CA ASP A 112 15.05 35.90 -17.69
C ASP A 112 13.87 36.43 -16.90
N GLU A 113 13.16 35.55 -16.19
CA GLU A 113 12.06 35.93 -15.33
C GLU A 113 12.54 36.71 -14.09
N LEU A 114 13.67 36.32 -13.50
CA LEU A 114 14.28 37.06 -12.39
C LEU A 114 14.67 38.48 -12.81
N LEU A 115 15.25 38.65 -14.01
CA LEU A 115 15.64 39.95 -14.56
C LEU A 115 14.41 40.83 -14.81
N GLU A 116 13.36 40.28 -15.41
CA GLU A 116 12.13 41.02 -15.69
C GLU A 116 11.42 41.46 -14.39
N ARG A 117 11.29 40.53 -13.44
CA ARG A 117 10.76 40.83 -12.10
C ARG A 117 11.65 41.82 -11.34
N ASN A 118 12.94 41.89 -11.62
CA ASN A 118 13.83 42.86 -10.99
C ASN A 118 13.65 44.27 -11.57
N ARG A 119 13.42 44.41 -12.88
CA ARG A 119 13.17 45.71 -13.53
C ARG A 119 11.88 46.38 -13.09
N THR A 120 10.85 45.58 -12.80
CA THR A 120 9.53 46.07 -12.38
C THR A 120 9.44 46.44 -10.90
N ARG A 121 10.50 46.20 -10.10
CA ARG A 121 10.55 46.61 -8.68
C ARG A 121 10.68 48.12 -8.54
N VAL A 122 10.29 48.61 -7.36
CA VAL A 122 10.64 49.97 -6.90
C VAL A 122 12.17 50.12 -6.94
N GLU A 123 12.66 51.28 -7.36
CA GLU A 123 14.09 51.52 -7.61
C GLU A 123 14.99 51.13 -6.43
N SER A 124 14.54 51.40 -5.20
CA SER A 124 15.23 51.04 -3.95
C SER A 124 15.37 49.53 -3.69
N ASP A 125 14.55 48.70 -4.34
CA ASP A 125 14.52 47.23 -4.21
C ASP A 125 15.19 46.50 -5.39
N ARG A 126 15.66 47.24 -6.39
CA ARG A 126 16.35 46.69 -7.57
C ARG A 126 17.77 46.29 -7.20
N VAL A 127 18.17 45.09 -7.60
CA VAL A 127 19.58 44.69 -7.54
C VAL A 127 20.26 44.94 -8.89
N PRO A 128 21.57 45.24 -8.95
CA PRO A 128 22.28 45.38 -10.22
C PRO A 128 22.15 44.11 -11.08
N GLU A 129 21.83 44.24 -12.38
CA GLU A 129 21.66 43.07 -13.26
C GLU A 129 22.92 42.19 -13.31
N LYS A 130 24.11 42.81 -13.32
CA LYS A 130 25.40 42.10 -13.28
C LYS A 130 25.51 41.21 -12.04
N TYR A 131 25.07 41.70 -10.88
CA TYR A 131 25.08 40.92 -9.65
C TYR A 131 24.12 39.73 -9.76
N LEU A 132 22.90 39.94 -10.27
CA LEU A 132 21.92 38.87 -10.40
C LEU A 132 22.38 37.75 -11.33
N ARG A 133 23.01 38.09 -12.46
CA ARG A 133 23.62 37.11 -13.39
C ARG A 133 24.73 36.30 -12.71
N THR A 134 25.65 36.96 -12.01
CA THR A 134 26.71 36.26 -11.25
C THR A 134 26.13 35.33 -10.18
N GLN A 135 25.09 35.77 -9.46
CA GLN A 135 24.42 34.91 -8.47
C GLN A 135 23.75 33.70 -9.12
N TYR A 136 23.13 33.87 -10.28
CA TYR A 136 22.50 32.78 -11.02
C TYR A 136 23.53 31.75 -11.49
N GLU A 137 24.57 32.18 -12.18
CA GLU A 137 25.66 31.32 -12.66
C GLU A 137 26.32 30.53 -11.52
N THR A 138 26.47 31.16 -10.34
CA THR A 138 27.13 30.53 -9.19
C THR A 138 26.22 29.53 -8.47
N TRP A 139 24.92 29.82 -8.32
CA TRP A 139 24.08 29.14 -7.34
C TRP A 139 22.81 28.48 -7.89
N HIS A 140 22.43 28.69 -9.15
CA HIS A 140 21.21 28.10 -9.72
C HIS A 140 21.21 26.57 -9.61
N GLY A 141 22.34 25.92 -9.92
CA GLY A 141 22.43 24.45 -9.84
C GLY A 141 22.16 23.90 -8.43
N CYS A 142 22.33 24.71 -7.37
CA CYS A 142 21.85 24.28 -6.06
C CYS A 142 20.31 24.23 -6.05
N LEU A 143 19.63 25.26 -6.57
CA LEU A 143 18.17 25.43 -6.52
C LEU A 143 17.39 24.36 -7.28
N GLU A 144 18.01 23.66 -8.21
CA GLU A 144 17.41 22.53 -8.94
C GLU A 144 16.98 21.37 -8.01
N ARG A 145 17.57 21.28 -6.80
CA ARG A 145 17.21 20.29 -5.79
C ARG A 145 16.45 20.94 -4.64
N ASP A 146 15.35 20.29 -4.27
CA ASP A 146 14.63 20.62 -3.05
C ASP A 146 15.43 20.25 -1.81
N SER A 147 15.30 21.08 -0.77
CA SER A 147 15.93 20.86 0.53
C SER A 147 14.90 20.20 1.44
N ARG A 148 15.28 19.07 2.04
CA ARG A 148 14.39 18.27 2.88
C ARG A 148 15.16 17.74 4.08
N TRP A 149 14.86 18.30 5.26
CA TRP A 149 15.54 17.99 6.51
C TRP A 149 14.86 16.84 7.24
N VAL A 150 15.62 15.80 7.57
CA VAL A 150 15.14 14.63 8.30
C VAL A 150 16.06 14.30 9.48
N ASN A 151 15.47 13.80 10.56
CA ASN A 151 16.21 13.33 11.73
C ASN A 151 16.75 11.93 11.47
N ILE A 152 18.04 11.71 11.70
CA ILE A 152 18.69 10.42 11.61
C ILE A 152 19.54 10.16 12.85
N HIS A 153 19.54 8.91 13.32
CA HIS A 153 20.45 8.50 14.38
C HIS A 153 21.77 8.01 13.79
N VAL A 154 22.89 8.50 14.31
CA VAL A 154 24.22 8.24 13.80
C VAL A 154 25.22 7.87 14.88
N ARG A 155 26.14 6.98 14.58
CA ARG A 155 27.24 6.60 15.47
C ARG A 155 28.56 6.71 14.73
N LYS A 156 29.57 7.29 15.37
CA LYS A 156 30.91 7.42 14.81
C LYS A 156 31.66 6.08 14.91
N VAL A 157 32.16 5.58 13.78
CA VAL A 157 33.00 4.39 13.65
C VAL A 157 34.17 4.79 12.75
N ASP A 158 35.41 4.58 13.22
CA ASP A 158 36.64 4.86 12.45
C ASP A 158 36.71 6.26 11.80
N GLY A 159 36.16 7.27 12.48
CA GLY A 159 36.20 8.66 12.01
C GLY A 159 35.01 9.11 11.15
N ILE A 160 34.16 8.17 10.70
CA ILE A 160 32.96 8.43 9.87
C ILE A 160 31.70 8.13 10.69
N TYR A 161 30.63 8.90 10.49
CA TYR A 161 29.35 8.60 11.10
C TYR A 161 28.53 7.67 10.20
N HIS A 162 28.01 6.59 10.78
CA HIS A 162 27.10 5.65 10.11
C HIS A 162 25.73 5.67 10.77
N MET A 163 24.70 5.28 10.02
CA MET A 163 23.34 5.24 10.53
C MET A 163 23.20 4.13 11.58
N ASN A 164 22.73 4.49 12.78
CA ASN A 164 22.61 3.56 13.90
C ASN A 164 21.46 4.00 14.81
N PRO A 165 20.40 3.20 15.01
CA PRO A 165 19.23 3.58 15.83
C PRO A 165 19.56 3.95 17.29
N SER A 166 20.67 3.44 17.83
CA SER A 166 21.16 3.76 19.19
C SER A 166 22.25 4.85 19.19
N GLY A 167 22.32 5.65 18.14
CA GLY A 167 23.28 6.72 17.92
C GLY A 167 22.82 8.10 18.37
N ASP A 168 23.73 9.06 18.25
CA ASP A 168 23.45 10.49 18.43
C ASP A 168 22.51 10.98 17.31
N LEU A 169 21.58 11.87 17.64
CA LEU A 169 20.63 12.40 16.67
C LEU A 169 21.28 13.54 15.86
N ALA A 170 21.17 13.47 14.54
CA ALA A 170 21.56 14.50 13.59
C ALA A 170 20.39 14.84 12.68
N LEU A 171 20.27 16.12 12.32
CA LEU A 171 19.32 16.57 11.30
C LEU A 171 20.08 16.75 9.99
N VAL A 172 19.60 16.13 8.91
CA VAL A 172 20.31 16.05 7.62
C VAL A 172 19.42 16.48 6.47
N ASP A 173 19.96 17.30 5.56
CA ASP A 173 19.29 17.73 4.33
C ASP A 173 19.49 16.69 3.21
N VAL A 174 18.64 15.66 3.21
CA VAL A 174 18.76 14.57 2.24
C VAL A 174 18.29 14.95 0.84
N GLY A 175 17.45 15.97 0.72
CA GLY A 175 16.99 16.48 -0.58
C GLY A 175 18.14 17.02 -1.42
N LEU A 176 19.04 17.82 -0.83
CA LEU A 176 20.22 18.33 -1.53
C LEU A 176 21.24 17.23 -1.88
N LEU A 177 21.34 16.21 -1.03
CA LEU A 177 22.28 15.11 -1.19
C LEU A 177 21.80 14.09 -2.23
N TRP A 178 20.51 14.08 -2.56
CA TRP A 178 19.95 13.11 -3.49
C TRP A 178 20.41 13.35 -4.93
N ASN A 179 20.92 12.30 -5.57
CA ASN A 179 21.28 12.32 -6.98
C ASN A 179 20.23 11.57 -7.80
N ASP A 180 19.41 12.28 -8.57
CA ASP A 180 18.32 11.68 -9.36
C ASP A 180 18.80 10.71 -10.46
N LYS A 181 20.03 10.87 -10.94
CA LYS A 181 20.60 10.01 -12.00
C LYS A 181 21.05 8.67 -11.44
N THR A 182 21.78 8.68 -10.33
CA THR A 182 22.30 7.45 -9.71
C THR A 182 21.33 6.84 -8.71
N ARG A 183 20.37 7.63 -8.20
CA ARG A 183 19.43 7.29 -7.12
C ARG A 183 20.13 6.89 -5.81
N VAL A 184 21.25 7.55 -5.53
CA VAL A 184 22.06 7.35 -4.33
C VAL A 184 22.31 8.72 -3.70
N PRO A 185 22.14 8.89 -2.39
CA PRO A 185 22.48 10.14 -1.72
C PRO A 185 24.00 10.28 -1.56
N ASP A 186 24.50 11.50 -1.72
CA ASP A 186 25.87 11.86 -1.34
C ASP A 186 26.04 11.88 0.19
N ASN A 187 27.29 11.83 0.66
CA ASN A 187 27.58 11.91 2.10
C ASN A 187 27.22 13.29 2.68
N ALA A 188 26.69 13.31 3.90
CA ALA A 188 26.37 14.56 4.58
C ALA A 188 27.57 15.09 5.39
N GLU A 189 27.84 16.39 5.35
CA GLU A 189 28.92 17.01 6.13
C GLU A 189 28.34 17.87 7.25
N PHE A 190 28.79 17.65 8.49
CA PHE A 190 28.42 18.50 9.62
C PHE A 190 28.91 19.94 9.39
N GLY A 191 28.01 20.91 9.47
CA GLY A 191 28.33 22.29 9.12
C GLY A 191 27.94 22.69 7.70
N TYR A 192 27.46 21.74 6.88
CA TYR A 192 27.03 22.02 5.51
C TYR A 192 25.66 21.43 5.14
N THR A 193 25.49 20.11 5.26
CA THR A 193 24.24 19.39 4.99
C THR A 193 23.74 18.61 6.20
N ALA A 194 24.46 18.68 7.32
CA ALA A 194 24.07 18.07 8.58
C ALA A 194 24.28 19.03 9.78
N VAL A 195 23.42 18.92 10.79
CA VAL A 195 23.60 19.55 12.11
C VAL A 195 23.40 18.53 13.25
N PRO A 196 24.13 18.64 14.36
CA PRO A 196 23.84 17.86 15.55
C PRO A 196 22.54 18.32 16.20
N ALA A 197 21.70 17.37 16.63
CA ALA A 197 20.41 17.70 17.25
C ALA A 197 20.51 18.00 18.76
N LYS A 198 21.58 17.58 19.44
CA LYS A 198 21.83 17.87 20.86
C LYS A 198 23.30 18.08 21.20
N GLY A 199 23.60 19.20 21.86
CA GLY A 199 24.61 19.40 22.92
C GLY A 199 26.10 19.11 22.65
N ARG A 200 26.46 18.38 21.59
CA ARG A 200 27.84 18.11 21.19
C ARG A 200 28.07 18.65 19.79
N ASP A 201 29.19 19.35 19.60
CA ASP A 201 29.65 19.73 18.26
C ASP A 201 30.17 18.48 17.54
N LEU A 202 29.25 17.75 16.90
CA LEU A 202 29.61 16.67 15.99
C LEU A 202 30.32 17.28 14.77
N THR A 203 31.50 16.77 14.45
CA THR A 203 32.31 17.17 13.30
C THR A 203 32.71 15.96 12.47
N GLY A 204 32.76 16.15 11.15
CA GLY A 204 33.07 15.11 10.18
C GLY A 204 31.92 14.85 9.20
N VAL A 205 31.94 13.66 8.60
CA VAL A 205 31.04 13.25 7.52
C VAL A 205 30.15 12.10 7.99
N ILE A 206 28.89 12.13 7.57
CA ILE A 206 27.90 11.08 7.73
C ILE A 206 27.78 10.34 6.40
N GLN A 207 28.04 9.04 6.43
CA GLN A 207 27.72 8.15 5.34
C GLN A 207 26.24 7.74 5.46
N LEU A 208 25.48 8.01 4.41
CA LEU A 208 24.06 7.68 4.33
C LEU A 208 23.90 6.28 3.76
N ASP A 209 23.56 5.33 4.63
CA ASP A 209 23.36 3.93 4.26
C ASP A 209 22.00 3.75 3.57
N MET A 210 21.93 2.81 2.63
CA MET A 210 20.71 2.51 1.89
C MET A 210 20.63 1.00 1.60
N PRO A 211 19.81 0.24 2.35
CA PRO A 211 19.65 -1.21 2.12
C PRO A 211 18.88 -1.48 0.82
N GLN A 212 18.85 -2.75 0.41
CA GLN A 212 18.00 -3.17 -0.69
C GLN A 212 16.51 -3.09 -0.30
N LEU A 213 15.65 -2.99 -1.30
CA LEU A 213 14.20 -3.06 -1.15
C LEU A 213 13.73 -4.49 -1.43
N LYS A 214 12.89 -5.05 -0.55
CA LYS A 214 12.40 -6.44 -0.66
C LYS A 214 11.60 -6.68 -1.95
N ASP A 215 10.98 -5.63 -2.50
CA ASP A 215 10.22 -5.67 -3.75
C ASP A 215 11.09 -5.54 -5.02
N GLY A 216 12.41 -5.47 -4.88
CA GLY A 216 13.36 -5.31 -5.99
C GLY A 216 13.28 -3.97 -6.73
N ARG A 217 12.44 -3.03 -6.28
CA ARG A 217 12.32 -1.70 -6.91
C ARG A 217 13.56 -0.86 -6.61
N LYS A 218 13.76 0.18 -7.42
CA LYS A 218 14.79 1.21 -7.18
C LYS A 218 14.28 2.25 -6.19
N TRP A 219 15.19 2.81 -5.39
CA TRP A 219 14.87 3.92 -4.50
C TRP A 219 14.43 5.18 -5.26
N THR A 220 13.61 5.97 -4.58
CA THR A 220 13.24 7.35 -4.94
C THR A 220 13.47 8.22 -3.71
N LEU A 221 13.63 9.54 -3.89
CA LEU A 221 13.83 10.47 -2.78
C LEU A 221 12.69 10.36 -1.75
N ASP A 222 11.43 10.35 -2.21
CA ASP A 222 10.27 10.24 -1.31
C ASP A 222 10.27 8.94 -0.51
N ARG A 223 10.63 7.82 -1.15
CA ARG A 223 10.69 6.52 -0.47
C ARG A 223 11.85 6.47 0.52
N TYR A 224 13.00 7.05 0.17
CA TYR A 224 14.15 7.14 1.06
C TYR A 224 13.85 8.02 2.28
N LEU A 225 13.25 9.19 2.07
CA LEU A 225 12.76 10.07 3.13
C LEU A 225 11.81 9.36 4.08
N LYS A 226 10.78 8.69 3.54
CA LYS A 226 9.81 7.95 4.34
C LYS A 226 10.48 6.91 5.24
N TRP A 227 11.45 6.16 4.70
CA TRP A 227 12.22 5.19 5.48
C TRP A 227 13.05 5.83 6.59
N LEU A 228 13.70 6.96 6.32
CA LEU A 228 14.47 7.71 7.31
C LEU A 228 13.59 8.29 8.42
N GLU A 229 12.45 8.87 8.07
CA GLU A 229 11.45 9.39 9.01
C GLU A 229 10.92 8.31 9.94
N GLN A 230 10.88 7.06 9.45
CA GLN A 230 10.52 5.86 10.22
C GLN A 230 11.69 5.29 11.05
N GLY A 231 12.81 6.01 11.18
CA GLY A 231 13.95 5.58 12.01
C GLY A 231 14.97 4.69 11.28
N ALA A 232 14.85 4.56 9.96
CA ALA A 232 15.78 3.82 9.10
C ALA A 232 15.97 2.36 9.51
N HIS A 233 14.88 1.70 9.89
CA HIS A 233 14.91 0.31 10.34
C HIS A 233 15.19 -0.67 9.21
N LYS A 234 15.84 -1.78 9.57
CA LYS A 234 16.05 -2.90 8.66
C LYS A 234 15.35 -4.12 9.23
N THR A 235 14.80 -4.93 8.35
CA THR A 235 14.32 -6.26 8.69
C THR A 235 15.50 -7.16 9.09
N ASN A 236 15.22 -8.30 9.73
CA ASN A 236 16.28 -9.24 10.18
C ASN A 236 17.15 -9.77 9.02
N ASP A 237 16.59 -9.86 7.82
CA ASP A 237 17.25 -10.22 6.56
C ASP A 237 17.92 -9.03 5.84
N GLY A 238 17.91 -7.83 6.43
CA GLY A 238 18.73 -6.69 6.02
C GLY A 238 18.12 -5.73 5.00
N PHE A 239 16.85 -5.90 4.63
CA PHE A 239 16.11 -4.99 3.74
C PHE A 239 15.55 -3.78 4.49
N ALA A 240 15.18 -2.71 3.77
CA ALA A 240 14.47 -1.58 4.38
C ALA A 240 13.11 -2.00 4.95
N ASP A 241 12.85 -1.63 6.20
CA ASP A 241 11.57 -1.82 6.86
C ASP A 241 10.75 -0.52 6.87
N PHE A 242 9.53 -0.58 6.33
CA PHE A 242 8.60 0.55 6.25
C PHE A 242 7.42 0.44 7.24
N SER A 243 7.40 -0.59 8.08
CA SER A 243 6.31 -0.89 9.01
C SER A 243 6.31 -0.02 10.29
N THR A 244 7.23 0.93 10.38
CA THR A 244 7.63 1.61 11.63
C THR A 244 7.24 3.10 11.67
N ASP A 245 6.02 3.48 11.27
CA ASP A 245 5.48 4.83 11.58
C ASP A 245 4.78 4.91 12.96
N GLY A 246 4.83 3.81 13.73
CA GLY A 246 4.17 3.68 15.03
C GLY A 246 2.67 3.41 14.96
N ARG A 247 2.05 3.55 13.77
CA ARG A 247 0.67 3.10 13.54
C ARG A 247 0.67 1.61 13.26
N ASN A 248 -0.33 0.92 13.78
CA ASN A 248 -0.47 -0.50 13.53
C ASN A 248 -1.18 -0.75 12.18
N LEU A 249 -1.15 -2.00 11.69
CA LEU A 249 -1.73 -2.35 10.39
C LEU A 249 -3.23 -2.00 10.28
N LEU A 250 -3.98 -2.07 11.38
CA LEU A 250 -5.41 -1.74 11.38
C LEU A 250 -5.62 -0.24 11.09
N GLU A 251 -4.78 0.63 11.64
CA GLU A 251 -4.82 2.06 11.37
C GLU A 251 -4.44 2.36 9.91
N LEU A 252 -3.41 1.70 9.38
CA LEU A 252 -3.04 1.81 7.96
C LEU A 252 -4.18 1.35 7.03
N MET A 253 -4.89 0.28 7.39
CA MET A 253 -6.04 -0.22 6.63
C MET A 253 -7.25 0.73 6.70
N ARG A 254 -7.44 1.44 7.82
CA ARG A 254 -8.52 2.44 7.98
C ARG A 254 -8.28 3.70 7.16
N ASP A 255 -7.02 4.10 7.01
CA ASP A 255 -6.63 5.29 6.26
C ASP A 255 -6.62 5.07 4.73
N SER A 256 -6.76 3.83 4.26
CA SER A 256 -6.78 3.51 2.83
C SER A 256 -8.16 3.71 2.20
N ASP A 257 -8.25 4.58 1.18
CA ASP A 257 -9.47 4.76 0.37
C ASP A 257 -9.94 3.49 -0.35
N ASN A 258 -9.02 2.53 -0.54
CA ASN A 258 -9.28 1.28 -1.25
C ASN A 258 -9.71 0.14 -0.31
N VAL A 259 -9.81 0.38 1.01
CA VAL A 259 -10.17 -0.64 2.01
C VAL A 259 -11.33 -0.14 2.89
N ASN A 260 -12.28 -1.04 3.15
CA ASN A 260 -13.34 -0.88 4.12
C ASN A 260 -13.04 -1.75 5.33
N VAL A 261 -12.80 -1.11 6.47
CA VAL A 261 -12.63 -1.77 7.76
C VAL A 261 -13.95 -1.77 8.52
N ARG A 262 -14.40 -2.94 8.98
CA ARG A 262 -15.66 -3.08 9.75
C ARG A 262 -15.47 -4.00 10.95
N PRO A 263 -16.05 -3.68 12.13
CA PRO A 263 -16.09 -4.62 13.24
C PRO A 263 -16.77 -5.94 12.85
N VAL A 264 -16.23 -7.06 13.31
CA VAL A 264 -16.84 -8.39 13.09
C VAL A 264 -17.96 -8.60 14.11
N LYS A 265 -19.15 -8.97 13.63
CA LYS A 265 -20.30 -9.23 14.50
C LYS A 265 -20.00 -10.38 15.46
N GLY A 266 -20.21 -10.15 16.76
CA GLY A 266 -19.97 -11.15 17.81
C GLY A 266 -18.54 -11.20 18.34
N GLU A 267 -17.66 -10.29 17.90
CA GLU A 267 -16.31 -10.10 18.42
C GLU A 267 -16.18 -8.70 19.04
N ASN A 268 -15.39 -8.56 20.11
CA ASN A 268 -15.23 -7.27 20.80
C ASN A 268 -14.15 -6.38 20.17
N ASP A 269 -13.05 -6.99 19.71
CA ASP A 269 -11.86 -6.27 19.22
C ASP A 269 -11.30 -6.94 17.96
N VAL A 270 -12.19 -7.26 17.00
CA VAL A 270 -11.78 -7.83 15.70
C VAL A 270 -12.45 -7.08 14.58
N TYR A 271 -11.67 -6.77 13.55
CA TYR A 271 -12.07 -5.97 12.41
C TYR A 271 -11.78 -6.72 11.10
N ALA A 272 -12.78 -6.83 10.23
CA ALA A 272 -12.64 -7.35 8.88
C ALA A 272 -12.19 -6.23 7.93
N CYS A 273 -11.08 -6.46 7.23
CA CYS A 273 -10.55 -5.58 6.19
C CYS A 273 -10.96 -6.12 4.82
N ASN A 274 -11.85 -5.39 4.13
CA ASN A 274 -12.35 -5.77 2.81
C ASN A 274 -12.03 -4.68 1.80
N PHE A 275 -11.54 -5.01 0.61
CA PHE A 275 -11.39 -4.02 -0.45
C PHE A 275 -12.69 -3.27 -0.75
N SER A 276 -12.58 -1.98 -1.08
CA SER A 276 -13.72 -1.13 -1.38
C SER A 276 -14.38 -1.53 -2.70
N ARG A 277 -15.67 -1.17 -2.88
CA ARG A 277 -16.37 -1.41 -4.15
C ARG A 277 -15.71 -0.66 -5.31
N ASP A 278 -15.17 0.51 -5.02
CA ASP A 278 -14.46 1.35 -6.00
C ASP A 278 -13.14 0.68 -6.42
N ALA A 279 -12.36 0.19 -5.45
CA ALA A 279 -11.13 -0.56 -5.71
C ALA A 279 -11.38 -1.78 -6.59
N PHE A 280 -12.45 -2.54 -6.31
CA PHE A 280 -12.84 -3.68 -7.13
C PHE A 280 -13.26 -3.28 -8.55
N ARG A 281 -14.11 -2.26 -8.70
CA ARG A 281 -14.64 -1.83 -10.00
C ARG A 281 -13.59 -1.22 -10.90
N ASN A 282 -12.70 -0.41 -10.32
CA ASN A 282 -11.68 0.33 -11.05
C ASN A 282 -10.30 -0.35 -11.03
N GLN A 283 -10.25 -1.61 -10.56
CA GLN A 283 -9.02 -2.40 -10.44
C GLN A 283 -7.88 -1.68 -9.69
N ARG A 284 -8.19 -0.93 -8.63
CA ARG A 284 -7.19 -0.21 -7.81
C ARG A 284 -6.59 -1.14 -6.78
N TRP A 285 -5.61 -1.93 -7.23
CA TRP A 285 -4.89 -2.89 -6.42
C TRP A 285 -3.55 -2.31 -5.96
N ASP A 286 -3.48 -1.93 -4.70
CA ASP A 286 -2.26 -1.47 -4.02
C ASP A 286 -1.82 -2.51 -2.97
N GLU A 287 -0.80 -2.18 -2.18
CA GLU A 287 -0.27 -3.07 -1.14
C GLU A 287 -1.31 -3.46 -0.07
N TYR A 288 -2.32 -2.61 0.17
CA TYR A 288 -3.34 -2.83 1.20
C TYR A 288 -4.60 -3.48 0.62
N SER A 289 -5.10 -2.99 -0.51
CA SER A 289 -6.34 -3.49 -1.12
C SER A 289 -6.20 -4.91 -1.68
N SER A 290 -4.99 -5.31 -2.08
CA SER A 290 -4.67 -6.69 -2.47
C SER A 290 -4.71 -7.65 -1.27
N LYS A 291 -4.28 -7.18 -0.08
CA LYS A 291 -4.32 -7.90 1.19
C LYS A 291 -5.73 -7.96 1.80
N ALA A 292 -6.60 -7.00 1.50
CA ALA A 292 -7.94 -6.86 2.07
C ALA A 292 -8.99 -7.84 1.50
N ARG A 293 -8.69 -9.15 1.54
CA ARG A 293 -9.60 -10.25 1.18
C ARG A 293 -9.51 -11.34 2.24
N GLY A 294 -10.49 -11.39 3.15
CA GLY A 294 -10.44 -12.33 4.28
C GLY A 294 -9.31 -12.01 5.27
N LEU A 295 -8.97 -10.73 5.43
CA LEU A 295 -8.01 -10.27 6.43
C LEU A 295 -8.74 -9.77 7.67
N PHE A 296 -8.45 -10.36 8.82
CA PHE A 296 -9.05 -9.99 10.10
C PHE A 296 -7.97 -9.57 11.08
N LEU A 297 -8.11 -8.39 11.64
CA LEU A 297 -7.13 -7.78 12.54
C LEU A 297 -7.75 -7.53 13.92
N ASP A 298 -6.96 -7.69 14.98
CA ASP A 298 -7.33 -7.16 16.30
C ASP A 298 -7.09 -5.65 16.41
N GLY A 299 -7.46 -5.03 17.54
CA GLY A 299 -7.27 -3.59 17.79
C GLY A 299 -5.80 -3.14 17.77
N ASN A 300 -4.86 -4.07 17.95
CA ASN A 300 -3.42 -3.83 17.89
C ASN A 300 -2.83 -4.05 16.49
N GLY A 301 -3.66 -4.41 15.50
CA GLY A 301 -3.23 -4.68 14.14
C GLY A 301 -2.61 -6.06 13.93
N ARG A 302 -2.73 -6.99 14.88
CA ARG A 302 -2.30 -8.39 14.69
C ARG A 302 -3.33 -9.12 13.83
N VAL A 303 -2.86 -9.97 12.92
CA VAL A 303 -3.72 -10.85 12.13
C VAL A 303 -4.28 -11.97 13.00
N VAL A 304 -5.61 -12.06 13.10
CA VAL A 304 -6.31 -13.11 13.89
C VAL A 304 -6.98 -14.16 13.00
N ALA A 305 -7.15 -13.86 11.72
CA ALA A 305 -7.47 -14.81 10.68
C ALA A 305 -7.06 -14.26 9.31
N ARG A 306 -6.68 -15.17 8.40
CA ARG A 306 -6.16 -14.82 7.08
C ARG A 306 -6.76 -15.71 5.98
N GLY A 307 -7.29 -15.09 4.95
CA GLY A 307 -7.66 -15.72 3.69
C GLY A 307 -6.66 -15.41 2.58
N PHE A 308 -6.92 -15.96 1.39
CA PHE A 308 -6.12 -15.69 0.20
C PHE A 308 -6.13 -14.20 -0.18
N GLU A 309 -4.98 -13.70 -0.61
CA GLU A 309 -4.91 -12.44 -1.33
C GLU A 309 -5.73 -12.48 -2.62
N LYS A 310 -6.06 -11.30 -3.17
CA LYS A 310 -6.79 -11.23 -4.43
C LYS A 310 -5.87 -11.70 -5.57
N PHE A 311 -6.16 -12.88 -6.12
CA PHE A 311 -5.63 -13.34 -7.40
C PHE A 311 -6.67 -13.23 -8.54
N PHE A 312 -6.16 -13.15 -9.76
CA PHE A 312 -6.91 -12.73 -10.95
C PHE A 312 -7.04 -13.87 -11.96
N ASN A 313 -8.08 -13.80 -12.79
CA ASN A 313 -8.25 -14.70 -13.91
C ASN A 313 -7.21 -14.42 -14.98
N LEU A 314 -6.80 -15.43 -15.74
CA LEU A 314 -6.01 -15.27 -16.96
C LEU A 314 -6.69 -14.21 -17.85
N GLY A 315 -5.90 -13.19 -18.24
CA GLY A 315 -6.34 -12.07 -19.06
C GLY A 315 -7.22 -11.02 -18.36
N GLU A 316 -7.43 -11.06 -17.03
CA GLU A 316 -8.28 -10.10 -16.31
C GLU A 316 -7.63 -8.70 -16.22
N ASN A 317 -6.30 -8.64 -16.16
CA ASN A 317 -5.52 -7.41 -16.09
C ASN A 317 -4.14 -7.59 -16.73
N GLU A 318 -3.35 -6.50 -16.79
CA GLU A 318 -2.00 -6.52 -17.36
C GLU A 318 -1.09 -7.56 -16.70
N GLN A 319 -1.18 -7.77 -15.39
CA GLN A 319 -0.34 -8.74 -14.67
C GLN A 319 -0.64 -10.21 -15.02
N THR A 320 -1.86 -10.49 -15.45
CA THR A 320 -2.34 -11.85 -15.77
C THR A 320 -2.49 -12.09 -17.26
N THR A 321 -1.85 -11.28 -18.11
CA THR A 321 -1.67 -11.65 -19.52
C THR A 321 -0.75 -12.87 -19.61
N ARG A 322 -0.92 -13.71 -20.65
CA ARG A 322 -0.05 -14.87 -20.90
C ARG A 322 1.43 -14.45 -20.90
N GLU A 323 1.77 -13.37 -21.61
CA GLU A 323 3.13 -12.85 -21.68
C GLU A 323 3.72 -12.50 -20.31
N ASN A 324 2.97 -11.83 -19.43
CA ASN A 324 3.46 -11.42 -18.12
C ASN A 324 3.48 -12.57 -17.11
N ILE A 325 2.53 -13.51 -17.21
CA ILE A 325 2.59 -14.79 -16.49
C ILE A 325 3.86 -15.51 -16.91
N ASP A 326 4.13 -15.63 -18.20
CA ASP A 326 5.28 -16.39 -18.69
C ASP A 326 6.61 -15.87 -18.15
N LYS A 327 6.78 -14.55 -18.11
CA LYS A 327 7.98 -13.88 -17.56
C LYS A 327 8.16 -14.08 -16.05
N ARG A 328 7.06 -14.26 -15.31
CA ARG A 328 7.08 -14.31 -13.84
C ARG A 328 7.11 -15.73 -13.28
N LEU A 329 6.38 -16.64 -13.92
CA LEU A 329 6.05 -17.98 -13.42
C LEU A 329 7.29 -18.76 -12.99
N LYS A 330 7.24 -19.32 -11.78
CA LYS A 330 8.31 -20.17 -11.22
C LYS A 330 7.87 -21.61 -11.05
N PHE A 331 8.71 -22.51 -11.52
CA PHE A 331 8.49 -23.95 -11.41
C PHE A 331 9.08 -24.51 -10.10
N PRO A 332 8.48 -25.57 -9.51
CA PRO A 332 7.34 -26.33 -10.03
C PRO A 332 6.02 -25.56 -9.97
N VAL A 333 5.17 -25.78 -10.99
CA VAL A 333 3.82 -25.22 -11.11
C VAL A 333 2.80 -26.32 -10.86
N ARG A 334 1.88 -26.09 -9.93
CA ARG A 334 0.79 -27.01 -9.60
C ARG A 334 -0.53 -26.44 -10.09
N VAL A 335 -1.31 -27.28 -10.79
CA VAL A 335 -2.65 -26.94 -11.29
C VAL A 335 -3.67 -27.75 -10.50
N GLU A 336 -4.54 -27.06 -9.79
CA GLU A 336 -5.61 -27.67 -8.99
C GLU A 336 -6.97 -27.35 -9.58
N ARG A 337 -7.89 -28.32 -9.48
CA ARG A 337 -9.30 -28.10 -9.75
C ARG A 337 -9.80 -26.94 -8.91
N LYS A 338 -10.44 -25.96 -9.55
CA LYS A 338 -11.12 -24.90 -8.83
C LYS A 338 -12.51 -25.39 -8.42
N GLU A 339 -12.67 -25.71 -7.14
CA GLU A 339 -13.99 -26.01 -6.59
C GLU A 339 -14.94 -24.80 -6.64
N ASN A 340 -16.25 -25.08 -6.68
CA ASN A 340 -17.30 -24.10 -6.90
C ASN A 340 -18.31 -24.09 -5.74
N GLY A 341 -17.95 -23.36 -4.69
CA GLY A 341 -18.81 -23.02 -3.57
C GLY A 341 -18.53 -21.61 -3.09
N PHE A 342 -18.43 -21.43 -1.77
CA PHE A 342 -17.97 -20.18 -1.18
C PHE A 342 -16.79 -20.40 -0.22
N LEU A 343 -15.95 -19.36 -0.08
CA LEU A 343 -14.80 -19.40 0.81
C LEU A 343 -15.25 -19.38 2.29
N GLY A 344 -14.94 -20.45 3.00
CA GLY A 344 -14.99 -20.55 4.45
C GLY A 344 -13.61 -20.42 5.08
N LEU A 345 -13.53 -19.73 6.20
CA LEU A 345 -12.32 -19.50 6.98
C LEU A 345 -12.57 -19.96 8.41
N VAL A 346 -11.72 -20.87 8.89
CA VAL A 346 -11.81 -21.41 10.24
C VAL A 346 -10.50 -21.14 10.98
N SER A 347 -10.56 -20.47 12.12
CA SER A 347 -9.37 -20.17 12.93
C SER A 347 -9.62 -20.43 14.42
N ALA A 348 -8.55 -20.77 15.13
CA ALA A 348 -8.60 -21.01 16.57
C ALA A 348 -8.67 -19.69 17.37
N ARG A 349 -9.38 -19.71 18.49
CA ARG A 349 -9.35 -18.66 19.51
C ARG A 349 -8.54 -19.13 20.70
N GLY A 350 -7.79 -18.24 21.35
CA GLY A 350 -6.97 -18.60 22.52
C GLY A 350 -7.73 -19.11 23.76
N ASP A 351 -9.08 -19.07 23.75
CA ASP A 351 -9.93 -19.63 24.80
C ASP A 351 -10.31 -21.12 24.57
N GLY A 352 -9.79 -21.75 23.51
CA GLY A 352 -10.09 -23.13 23.15
C GLY A 352 -11.26 -23.28 22.16
N SER A 353 -11.91 -22.17 21.77
CA SER A 353 -13.02 -22.20 20.80
C SER A 353 -12.58 -21.89 19.37
N TRP A 354 -13.52 -21.99 18.42
CA TRP A 354 -13.31 -21.78 16.99
C TRP A 354 -14.05 -20.54 16.48
N ARG A 355 -13.51 -19.94 15.41
CA ARG A 355 -14.18 -18.96 14.55
C ARG A 355 -14.57 -19.63 13.24
N PHE A 356 -15.79 -19.38 12.78
CA PHE A 356 -16.29 -19.85 11.49
C PHE A 356 -16.74 -18.65 10.68
N TRP A 357 -15.94 -18.20 9.73
CA TRP A 357 -16.18 -16.98 8.99
C TRP A 357 -16.27 -17.21 7.49
N SER A 358 -17.16 -16.46 6.85
CA SER A 358 -17.07 -16.24 5.41
C SER A 358 -15.92 -15.29 5.11
N LYS A 359 -15.66 -15.02 3.81
CA LYS A 359 -14.71 -13.99 3.36
C LYS A 359 -14.83 -12.65 4.12
N SER A 360 -16.04 -12.23 4.52
CA SER A 360 -16.28 -10.92 5.15
C SER A 360 -16.44 -10.98 6.67
N GLY A 361 -16.17 -12.14 7.30
CA GLY A 361 -16.34 -12.38 8.73
C GLY A 361 -17.61 -13.15 9.04
N GLN A 362 -18.19 -12.86 10.20
CA GLN A 362 -19.44 -13.47 10.65
C GLN A 362 -20.62 -13.05 9.78
N THR A 363 -21.21 -14.01 9.07
CA THR A 363 -22.41 -13.83 8.24
C THR A 363 -23.36 -15.01 8.43
N ASP A 364 -24.52 -15.02 7.78
CA ASP A 364 -25.45 -16.17 7.87
C ASP A 364 -24.83 -17.45 7.29
N TYR A 365 -23.86 -17.31 6.37
CA TYR A 365 -23.07 -18.42 5.82
C TYR A 365 -22.14 -19.09 6.83
N SER A 366 -21.73 -18.37 7.89
CA SER A 366 -20.88 -18.91 8.95
C SER A 366 -21.47 -20.18 9.59
N TYR A 367 -22.79 -20.24 9.68
CA TYR A 367 -23.50 -21.41 10.19
C TYR A 367 -23.27 -22.66 9.33
N LEU A 368 -23.26 -22.54 8.00
CA LEU A 368 -23.04 -23.67 7.09
C LEU A 368 -21.63 -24.25 7.26
N ILE A 369 -20.63 -23.38 7.43
CA ILE A 369 -19.24 -23.77 7.70
C ILE A 369 -19.17 -24.56 8.99
N GLN A 370 -19.74 -24.00 10.07
CA GLN A 370 -19.74 -24.62 11.39
C GLN A 370 -20.45 -25.98 11.37
N ARG A 371 -21.63 -26.06 10.75
CA ARG A 371 -22.40 -27.30 10.66
C ARG A 371 -21.57 -28.40 9.98
N LEU A 372 -21.05 -28.14 8.78
CA LEU A 372 -20.28 -29.14 8.04
C LEU A 372 -19.00 -29.53 8.78
N PHE A 373 -18.31 -28.57 9.39
CA PHE A 373 -17.10 -28.86 10.19
C PHE A 373 -17.39 -29.81 11.36
N LYS A 374 -18.52 -29.61 12.05
CA LYS A 374 -18.96 -30.45 13.18
C LYS A 374 -19.53 -31.80 12.74
N GLU A 375 -20.04 -31.91 11.52
CA GLU A 375 -20.48 -33.18 10.93
C GLU A 375 -19.29 -34.03 10.46
N THR A 376 -18.17 -33.38 10.08
CA THR A 376 -16.96 -34.07 9.63
C THR A 376 -16.11 -34.64 10.77
N LEU A 377 -16.00 -33.91 11.90
CA LEU A 377 -15.07 -34.25 12.98
C LEU A 377 -15.79 -34.70 14.25
N ASP A 378 -15.26 -35.73 14.91
CA ASP A 378 -15.61 -36.03 16.30
C ASP A 378 -14.90 -35.09 17.30
N SER A 379 -15.29 -35.15 18.57
CA SER A 379 -14.74 -34.24 19.61
C SER A 379 -13.24 -34.39 19.84
N GLY A 380 -12.69 -35.59 19.65
CA GLY A 380 -11.25 -35.85 19.83
C GLY A 380 -10.45 -35.30 18.66
N GLN A 381 -10.93 -35.55 17.44
CA GLN A 381 -10.35 -35.02 16.20
C GLN A 381 -10.40 -33.49 16.16
N GLU A 382 -11.52 -32.90 16.56
CA GLU A 382 -11.66 -31.45 16.64
C GLU A 382 -10.62 -30.82 17.59
N GLN A 383 -10.40 -31.42 18.77
CA GLN A 383 -9.42 -30.91 19.72
C GLN A 383 -7.98 -31.05 19.20
N ALA A 384 -7.66 -32.16 18.55
CA ALA A 384 -6.36 -32.37 17.93
C ALA A 384 -6.09 -31.34 16.82
N LEU A 385 -7.08 -31.12 15.94
CA LEU A 385 -7.01 -30.11 14.89
C LEU A 385 -6.90 -28.69 15.47
N TRP A 386 -7.63 -28.40 16.56
CA TRP A 386 -7.53 -27.12 17.24
C TRP A 386 -6.10 -26.85 17.70
N ASN A 387 -5.44 -27.83 18.32
CA ASN A 387 -4.06 -27.67 18.80
C ASN A 387 -3.11 -27.36 17.64
N ILE A 388 -3.23 -28.09 16.52
CA ILE A 388 -2.40 -27.85 15.32
C ILE A 388 -2.60 -26.43 14.79
N VAL A 389 -3.86 -26.01 14.62
CA VAL A 389 -4.19 -24.68 14.08
C VAL A 389 -3.74 -23.56 15.00
N HIS A 390 -3.93 -23.73 16.31
CA HIS A 390 -3.54 -22.78 17.32
C HIS A 390 -2.01 -22.63 17.40
N ASP A 391 -1.28 -23.74 17.47
CA ASP A 391 0.17 -23.74 17.67
C ASP A 391 0.93 -23.26 16.43
N ALA A 392 0.41 -23.57 15.23
CA ALA A 392 0.97 -23.05 13.98
C ALA A 392 0.54 -21.60 13.67
N ASP A 393 -0.40 -21.03 14.43
CA ASP A 393 -1.02 -19.71 14.17
C ASP A 393 -1.50 -19.56 12.72
N VAL A 394 -2.32 -20.51 12.27
CA VAL A 394 -2.87 -20.55 10.89
C VAL A 394 -4.39 -20.36 10.87
N THR A 395 -4.91 -20.07 9.68
CA THR A 395 -6.32 -20.14 9.34
C THR A 395 -6.53 -21.24 8.31
N LEU A 396 -7.50 -22.11 8.54
CA LEU A 396 -7.94 -23.10 7.56
C LEU A 396 -8.85 -22.43 6.54
N ALA A 397 -8.46 -22.45 5.27
CA ALA A 397 -9.31 -22.05 4.17
C ALA A 397 -10.01 -23.26 3.56
N PHE A 398 -11.32 -23.16 3.40
CA PHE A 398 -12.16 -24.18 2.78
C PHE A 398 -12.94 -23.61 1.61
N GLU A 399 -13.16 -24.42 0.57
CA GLU A 399 -14.30 -24.22 -0.31
C GLU A 399 -15.48 -24.99 0.29
N VAL A 400 -16.55 -24.27 0.61
CA VAL A 400 -17.74 -24.80 1.26
C VAL A 400 -18.77 -25.08 0.20
N ILE A 401 -19.09 -26.36 0.00
CA ILE A 401 -20.09 -26.80 -0.97
C ILE A 401 -21.35 -27.18 -0.19
N ASP A 402 -22.47 -26.51 -0.47
CA ASP A 402 -23.75 -26.83 0.17
C ASP A 402 -24.90 -26.99 -0.84
N GLN A 403 -25.37 -28.23 -0.99
CA GLN A 403 -26.41 -28.60 -1.96
C GLN A 403 -27.83 -28.26 -1.53
N GLU A 404 -28.03 -27.84 -0.28
CA GLU A 404 -29.35 -27.55 0.28
C GLU A 404 -29.70 -26.05 0.32
N SER A 405 -28.71 -25.21 0.57
CA SER A 405 -28.89 -23.78 0.85
C SER A 405 -28.09 -22.87 -0.08
N ASP A 406 -27.08 -23.40 -0.78
CA ASP A 406 -26.18 -22.58 -1.59
C ASP A 406 -25.65 -23.31 -2.84
N ARG A 407 -26.59 -23.83 -3.65
CA ARG A 407 -26.25 -24.44 -4.94
C ARG A 407 -25.58 -23.44 -5.86
N HIS A 408 -24.43 -23.85 -6.37
CA HIS A 408 -23.62 -23.09 -7.30
C HIS A 408 -23.84 -23.59 -8.74
N ILE A 409 -22.90 -23.34 -9.68
CA ILE A 409 -23.08 -23.69 -11.10
C ILE A 409 -22.64 -25.12 -11.37
N VAL A 410 -21.52 -25.54 -10.77
CA VAL A 410 -21.00 -26.89 -10.94
C VAL A 410 -21.77 -27.85 -10.02
N LYS A 411 -22.13 -29.00 -10.56
CA LYS A 411 -22.84 -30.06 -9.84
C LYS A 411 -21.95 -30.74 -8.81
N TYR A 412 -22.51 -30.98 -7.62
CA TYR A 412 -21.94 -31.87 -6.61
C TYR A 412 -23.02 -32.75 -5.99
N ASP A 413 -22.67 -33.98 -5.63
CA ASP A 413 -23.63 -34.94 -5.09
C ASP A 413 -23.95 -34.70 -3.61
N THR A 414 -23.01 -34.13 -2.84
CA THR A 414 -23.13 -33.96 -1.39
C THR A 414 -22.58 -32.61 -0.93
N SER A 415 -23.11 -32.12 0.20
CA SER A 415 -22.54 -30.97 0.91
C SER A 415 -21.28 -31.40 1.65
N GLN A 416 -20.20 -30.63 1.55
CA GLN A 416 -18.92 -30.96 2.20
C GLN A 416 -18.01 -29.72 2.33
N LEU A 417 -16.99 -29.85 3.18
CA LEU A 417 -15.85 -28.93 3.22
C LEU A 417 -14.71 -29.51 2.38
N VAL A 418 -14.24 -28.73 1.41
CA VAL A 418 -13.01 -29.02 0.68
C VAL A 418 -11.91 -28.16 1.26
N PHE A 419 -10.92 -28.78 1.92
CA PHE A 419 -9.79 -28.09 2.50
C PHE A 419 -8.88 -27.56 1.39
N LEU A 420 -8.75 -26.24 1.30
CA LEU A 420 -7.90 -25.59 0.32
C LEU A 420 -6.49 -25.55 0.86
N HIS A 421 -6.25 -24.72 1.87
CA HIS A 421 -4.92 -24.54 2.47
C HIS A 421 -4.96 -24.08 3.92
N ALA A 422 -3.89 -24.39 4.65
CA ALA A 422 -3.54 -23.68 5.89
C ALA A 422 -2.78 -22.39 5.54
N ILE A 423 -3.34 -21.24 5.93
CA ILE A 423 -2.78 -19.91 5.63
C ILE A 423 -2.23 -19.32 6.92
N GLY A 424 -0.96 -18.91 6.94
CA GLY A 424 -0.36 -18.27 8.11
C GLY A 424 -1.07 -16.98 8.50
N ASN A 425 -1.31 -16.76 9.80
CA ASN A 425 -1.87 -15.52 10.32
C ASN A 425 -0.82 -14.40 10.34
N THR A 426 -0.31 -14.05 9.16
CA THR A 426 0.70 -13.02 8.95
C THR A 426 0.20 -11.96 7.98
N VAL A 427 0.86 -10.79 8.02
CA VAL A 427 0.51 -9.67 7.14
C VAL A 427 0.74 -10.05 5.68
N ASP A 428 1.92 -10.57 5.37
CA ASP A 428 2.24 -11.07 4.04
C ASP A 428 1.68 -12.49 3.91
N PHE A 429 0.99 -12.73 2.80
CA PHE A 429 0.37 -14.02 2.54
C PHE A 429 1.42 -15.09 2.27
N HIS A 430 1.23 -16.24 2.90
CA HIS A 430 1.87 -17.49 2.54
C HIS A 430 0.98 -18.67 2.95
N ILE A 431 1.14 -19.79 2.27
CA ILE A 431 0.58 -21.07 2.69
C ILE A 431 1.59 -21.70 3.64
N ASP A 432 1.15 -22.11 4.82
CA ASP A 432 1.99 -22.84 5.76
C ASP A 432 1.98 -24.32 5.36
N HIS A 433 2.98 -24.72 4.56
CA HIS A 433 3.03 -26.07 3.99
C HIS A 433 3.25 -27.17 5.03
N ASP A 434 3.80 -26.86 6.20
CA ASP A 434 4.03 -27.86 7.24
C ASP A 434 2.73 -28.12 8.00
N ALA A 435 2.02 -27.06 8.40
CA ALA A 435 0.68 -27.18 8.97
C ALA A 435 -0.30 -27.80 7.97
N ASP A 436 -0.27 -27.36 6.70
CA ASP A 436 -1.13 -27.88 5.63
C ASP A 436 -1.01 -29.40 5.48
N LYS A 437 0.23 -29.92 5.42
CA LYS A 437 0.48 -31.38 5.38
C LYS A 437 0.05 -32.10 6.64
N LEU A 438 0.29 -31.51 7.81
CA LEU A 438 -0.07 -32.12 9.09
C LEU A 438 -1.59 -32.26 9.23
N ILE A 439 -2.35 -31.25 8.79
CA ILE A 439 -3.82 -31.26 8.78
C ILE A 439 -4.36 -32.25 7.75
N ASP A 440 -3.68 -32.40 6.61
CA ASP A 440 -4.09 -33.33 5.55
C ASP A 440 -3.85 -34.80 5.88
N MET A 441 -2.90 -35.07 6.77
CA MET A 441 -2.36 -36.41 6.99
C MET A 441 -3.45 -37.45 7.31
N ASP A 442 -4.47 -37.05 8.05
CA ASP A 442 -5.57 -37.92 8.45
C ASP A 442 -6.74 -37.91 7.44
N GLY A 443 -6.70 -37.04 6.43
CA GLY A 443 -7.67 -37.01 5.33
C GLY A 443 -9.11 -36.69 5.74
N PHE A 444 -9.30 -35.91 6.83
CA PHE A 444 -10.63 -35.58 7.35
C PHE A 444 -11.49 -34.82 6.33
N PHE A 445 -10.86 -33.96 5.54
CA PHE A 445 -11.51 -33.10 4.57
C PHE A 445 -11.09 -33.50 3.15
N ALA A 446 -12.00 -33.36 2.19
CA ALA A 446 -11.65 -33.51 0.80
C ALA A 446 -10.63 -32.44 0.38
N ARG A 447 -9.79 -32.74 -0.62
CA ARG A 447 -8.87 -31.78 -1.26
C ARG A 447 -9.28 -31.50 -2.70
N PRO A 448 -8.94 -30.33 -3.26
CA PRO A 448 -8.99 -30.12 -4.68
C PRO A 448 -8.14 -31.16 -5.42
N GLU A 449 -8.66 -31.66 -6.52
CA GLU A 449 -7.92 -32.58 -7.39
C GLU A 449 -6.71 -31.85 -8.00
N VAL A 450 -5.51 -32.42 -7.85
CA VAL A 450 -4.31 -31.94 -8.55
C VAL A 450 -4.33 -32.52 -9.96
N LEU A 451 -4.62 -31.66 -10.93
CA LEU A 451 -4.75 -32.05 -12.33
C LEU A 451 -3.40 -32.15 -13.04
N GLY A 452 -2.39 -31.44 -12.54
CA GLY A 452 -1.04 -31.48 -13.11
C GLY A 452 0.00 -30.81 -12.21
N VAL A 453 1.23 -31.31 -12.29
CA VAL A 453 2.42 -30.69 -11.70
C VAL A 453 3.51 -30.65 -12.75
N PHE A 454 3.94 -29.45 -13.10
CA PHE A 454 4.99 -29.18 -14.07
C PHE A 454 6.24 -28.79 -13.29
N GLN A 455 7.34 -29.50 -13.49
CA GLN A 455 8.56 -29.41 -12.68
C GLN A 455 9.53 -28.35 -13.18
N SER A 456 9.54 -28.05 -14.48
CA SER A 456 10.52 -27.15 -15.07
C SER A 456 10.01 -26.39 -16.29
N ASP A 457 10.80 -25.40 -16.73
CA ASP A 457 10.46 -24.51 -17.83
C ASP A 457 10.26 -25.25 -19.17
N GLU A 458 10.92 -26.39 -19.35
CA GLU A 458 10.77 -27.24 -20.53
C GLU A 458 9.35 -27.78 -20.70
N GLU A 459 8.55 -27.85 -19.63
CA GLU A 459 7.17 -28.33 -19.65
C GLU A 459 6.14 -27.19 -19.80
N ARG A 460 6.60 -25.95 -20.02
CA ARG A 460 5.73 -24.76 -20.13
C ARG A 460 4.68 -24.86 -21.23
N GLU A 461 5.04 -25.38 -22.40
CA GLU A 461 4.06 -25.57 -23.49
C GLU A 461 3.02 -26.65 -23.15
N ALA A 462 3.42 -27.69 -22.41
CA ALA A 462 2.47 -28.70 -21.93
C ALA A 462 1.50 -28.11 -20.89
N LEU A 463 1.98 -27.24 -19.99
CA LEU A 463 1.14 -26.46 -19.08
C LEU A 463 0.12 -25.63 -19.86
N TRP A 464 0.54 -24.87 -20.86
CA TRP A 464 -0.37 -24.03 -21.64
C TRP A 464 -1.38 -24.86 -22.45
N SER A 465 -0.97 -25.99 -23.05
CA SER A 465 -1.89 -26.90 -23.73
C SER A 465 -2.98 -27.40 -22.79
N MET A 466 -2.58 -27.85 -21.58
CA MET A 466 -3.53 -28.29 -20.55
C MET A 466 -4.49 -27.18 -20.13
N LEU A 467 -3.99 -25.95 -19.95
CA LEU A 467 -4.83 -24.81 -19.60
C LEU A 467 -5.79 -24.45 -20.73
N ASP A 468 -5.36 -24.52 -22.00
CA ASP A 468 -6.25 -24.29 -23.14
C ASP A 468 -7.33 -25.39 -23.25
N GLU A 469 -6.98 -26.66 -23.03
CA GLU A 469 -7.95 -27.76 -22.96
C GLU A 469 -8.94 -27.57 -21.80
N GLU A 470 -8.47 -27.21 -20.60
CA GLU A 470 -9.34 -26.92 -19.45
C GLU A 470 -10.30 -25.76 -19.74
N ARG A 471 -9.84 -24.76 -20.49
CA ARG A 471 -10.68 -23.61 -20.84
C ARG A 471 -11.84 -24.02 -21.73
N HIS A 472 -11.56 -24.75 -22.81
CA HIS A 472 -12.54 -24.98 -23.88
C HIS A 472 -13.39 -26.22 -23.64
N ASP A 473 -12.81 -27.29 -23.08
CA ASP A 473 -13.42 -28.62 -23.10
C ASP A 473 -14.01 -29.04 -21.73
N SER A 474 -13.74 -28.27 -20.67
CA SER A 474 -14.16 -28.61 -19.31
C SER A 474 -15.54 -28.04 -18.95
N THR A 475 -16.33 -28.86 -18.24
CA THR A 475 -17.58 -28.42 -17.58
C THR A 475 -17.37 -28.01 -16.11
N ARG A 476 -16.13 -28.07 -15.60
CA ARG A 476 -15.77 -27.59 -14.25
C ARG A 476 -15.80 -26.06 -14.21
N GLU A 477 -15.68 -25.46 -13.02
CA GLU A 477 -15.49 -24.00 -12.93
C GLU A 477 -14.18 -23.56 -13.60
N GLY A 478 -13.14 -24.40 -13.52
CA GLY A 478 -11.82 -24.18 -14.08
C GLY A 478 -10.74 -24.62 -13.08
N VAL A 479 -9.61 -23.91 -13.06
CA VAL A 479 -8.43 -24.26 -12.25
C VAL A 479 -7.83 -23.08 -11.51
N VAL A 480 -7.13 -23.38 -10.42
CA VAL A 480 -6.19 -22.47 -9.75
C VAL A 480 -4.78 -22.98 -10.02
N VAL A 481 -3.90 -22.08 -10.44
CA VAL A 481 -2.50 -22.38 -10.74
C VAL A 481 -1.64 -21.74 -9.67
N TYR A 482 -0.77 -22.55 -9.06
CA TYR A 482 0.17 -22.16 -8.02
C TYR A 482 1.59 -22.35 -8.56
N ASP A 483 2.43 -21.33 -8.40
CA ASP A 483 3.84 -21.41 -8.73
C ASP A 483 4.68 -21.67 -7.46
N ALA A 484 5.99 -21.88 -7.64
CA ALA A 484 6.90 -22.21 -6.54
C ALA A 484 7.14 -21.08 -5.53
N ASP A 485 6.91 -19.82 -5.93
CA ASP A 485 7.11 -18.63 -5.09
C ASP A 485 5.79 -18.14 -4.47
N GLY A 486 4.70 -18.91 -4.61
CA GLY A 486 3.38 -18.59 -4.07
C GLY A 486 2.57 -17.60 -4.93
N TYR A 487 3.01 -17.28 -6.15
CA TYR A 487 2.19 -16.57 -7.12
C TYR A 487 1.06 -17.47 -7.60
N MET A 488 -0.14 -16.88 -7.70
CA MET A 488 -1.35 -17.57 -8.08
C MET A 488 -2.11 -16.82 -9.15
N PHE A 489 -2.69 -17.56 -10.09
CA PHE A 489 -3.74 -17.08 -10.96
C PHE A 489 -4.80 -18.17 -11.14
N LYS A 490 -5.92 -17.81 -11.74
CA LYS A 490 -6.98 -18.77 -12.04
C LYS A 490 -7.35 -18.73 -13.51
N LEU A 491 -7.92 -19.82 -13.96
CA LEU A 491 -8.56 -19.94 -15.26
C LEU A 491 -9.97 -20.45 -15.03
N LYS A 492 -10.93 -19.90 -15.76
CA LYS A 492 -12.31 -20.38 -15.77
C LYS A 492 -12.62 -20.99 -17.12
N SER A 493 -13.36 -22.09 -17.12
CA SER A 493 -13.84 -22.69 -18.37
C SER A 493 -14.83 -21.76 -19.06
N ASP A 494 -14.90 -21.86 -20.39
CA ASP A 494 -15.85 -21.12 -21.20
C ASP A 494 -17.29 -21.55 -20.85
N TYR A 495 -17.52 -22.84 -20.60
CA TYR A 495 -18.79 -23.38 -20.06
C TYR A 495 -19.25 -22.62 -18.81
N TYR A 496 -18.37 -22.50 -17.80
CA TYR A 496 -18.72 -21.86 -16.54
C TYR A 496 -18.99 -20.36 -16.72
N LEU A 497 -18.17 -19.66 -17.51
CA LEU A 497 -18.35 -18.24 -17.79
C LEU A 497 -19.68 -17.96 -18.48
N GLU A 498 -20.06 -18.81 -19.44
CA GLU A 498 -21.30 -18.72 -20.19
C GLU A 498 -22.52 -18.85 -19.25
N VAL A 499 -22.60 -19.95 -18.49
CA VAL A 499 -23.71 -20.19 -17.55
C VAL A 499 -23.76 -19.10 -16.48
N LYS A 500 -22.60 -18.70 -15.93
CA LYS A 500 -22.52 -17.63 -14.93
C LYS A 500 -23.04 -16.30 -15.44
N SER A 501 -22.81 -15.98 -16.70
CA SER A 501 -23.21 -14.71 -17.30
C SER A 501 -24.73 -14.49 -17.20
N LEU A 502 -25.51 -15.57 -17.25
CA LEU A 502 -26.98 -15.55 -17.23
C LEU A 502 -27.57 -15.33 -15.83
N ARG A 503 -26.80 -15.64 -14.77
CA ARG A 503 -27.28 -15.69 -13.37
C ARG A 503 -28.09 -14.46 -12.98
N THR A 504 -27.52 -13.26 -13.12
CA THR A 504 -28.18 -12.02 -12.70
C THR A 504 -29.45 -11.72 -13.49
N MET A 505 -29.51 -12.08 -14.77
CA MET A 505 -30.72 -11.87 -15.58
C MET A 505 -31.82 -12.85 -15.15
N LEU A 506 -31.48 -14.11 -14.94
CA LEU A 506 -32.43 -15.13 -14.48
C LEU A 506 -32.93 -14.84 -13.07
N GLU A 507 -32.04 -14.47 -12.13
CA GLU A 507 -32.44 -14.06 -10.77
C GLU A 507 -33.42 -12.89 -10.80
N ARG A 508 -33.14 -11.85 -11.61
CA ARG A 508 -34.05 -10.71 -11.75
C ARG A 508 -35.40 -11.09 -12.36
N ALA A 509 -35.40 -11.94 -13.38
CA ALA A 509 -36.62 -12.36 -14.05
C ALA A 509 -37.49 -13.27 -13.17
N VAL A 510 -36.86 -14.22 -12.47
CA VAL A 510 -37.56 -15.32 -11.79
C VAL A 510 -37.85 -15.03 -10.31
N LEU A 511 -36.98 -14.27 -9.64
CA LEU A 511 -37.10 -13.99 -8.20
C LEU A 511 -37.68 -12.61 -7.90
N HIS A 512 -37.60 -11.68 -8.87
CA HIS A 512 -38.04 -10.28 -8.68
C HIS A 512 -39.09 -9.83 -9.70
N ASP A 513 -39.61 -10.75 -10.53
CA ASP A 513 -40.62 -10.48 -11.56
C ASP A 513 -40.23 -9.31 -12.50
N ARG A 514 -38.93 -9.17 -12.78
CA ARG A 514 -38.39 -8.14 -13.69
C ARG A 514 -37.99 -8.79 -15.01
N PRO A 515 -38.85 -8.76 -16.05
CA PRO A 515 -38.58 -9.42 -17.32
C PRO A 515 -37.32 -8.85 -17.99
N ILE A 516 -36.70 -9.68 -18.82
CA ILE A 516 -35.61 -9.26 -19.70
C ILE A 516 -36.20 -8.31 -20.74
N ALA A 517 -35.56 -7.17 -20.99
CA ALA A 517 -36.08 -6.16 -21.90
C ALA A 517 -36.18 -6.70 -23.34
N ASP A 518 -37.31 -6.45 -24.00
CA ASP A 518 -37.60 -6.97 -25.35
C ASP A 518 -36.64 -6.41 -26.43
N ASN A 519 -36.04 -5.24 -26.17
CA ASN A 519 -35.08 -4.59 -27.05
C ASN A 519 -33.62 -4.97 -26.78
N ASP A 520 -33.35 -5.79 -25.76
CA ASP A 520 -32.01 -6.33 -25.52
C ASP A 520 -31.81 -7.59 -26.38
N HIS A 521 -31.13 -7.43 -27.52
CA HIS A 521 -30.80 -8.50 -28.47
C HIS A 521 -29.37 -9.03 -28.29
N SER A 522 -28.78 -8.88 -27.10
CA SER A 522 -27.51 -9.54 -26.80
C SER A 522 -27.69 -11.06 -26.78
N GLU A 523 -26.67 -11.80 -27.20
CA GLU A 523 -26.65 -13.27 -27.16
C GLU A 523 -27.04 -13.81 -25.78
N ARG A 524 -26.53 -13.16 -24.73
CA ARG A 524 -26.86 -13.48 -23.34
C ARG A 524 -28.35 -13.31 -23.03
N ALA A 525 -28.99 -12.25 -23.52
CA ALA A 525 -30.41 -12.01 -23.33
C ALA A 525 -31.26 -13.05 -24.08
N GLU A 526 -30.83 -13.44 -25.28
CA GLU A 526 -31.48 -14.49 -26.07
C GLU A 526 -31.37 -15.86 -25.39
N LYS A 527 -30.17 -16.25 -24.93
CA LYS A 527 -29.97 -17.47 -24.13
C LYS A 527 -30.81 -17.48 -22.87
N ALA A 528 -30.85 -16.37 -22.12
CA ALA A 528 -31.66 -16.28 -20.92
C ALA A 528 -33.17 -16.40 -21.22
N ARG A 529 -33.67 -15.79 -22.30
CA ARG A 529 -35.06 -15.98 -22.75
C ARG A 529 -35.34 -17.41 -23.19
N TRP A 530 -34.39 -18.05 -23.88
CA TRP A 530 -34.48 -19.45 -24.26
C TRP A 530 -34.57 -20.36 -23.04
N VAL A 531 -33.75 -20.13 -22.01
CA VAL A 531 -33.83 -20.84 -20.72
C VAL A 531 -35.22 -20.67 -20.11
N LEU A 532 -35.74 -19.44 -20.03
CA LEU A 532 -37.06 -19.18 -19.44
C LEU A 532 -38.21 -19.85 -20.22
N SER A 533 -38.08 -20.06 -21.54
CA SER A 533 -39.12 -20.71 -22.35
C SER A 533 -39.05 -22.24 -22.34
N HIS A 534 -37.89 -22.84 -22.03
CA HIS A 534 -37.67 -24.29 -22.05
C HIS A 534 -37.51 -24.92 -20.66
N ALA A 535 -37.24 -24.11 -19.62
CA ALA A 535 -37.05 -24.62 -18.27
C ALA A 535 -38.38 -25.04 -17.62
N ASN A 536 -38.33 -26.14 -16.85
CA ASN A 536 -39.38 -26.43 -15.89
C ASN A 536 -39.24 -25.46 -14.70
N MET A 537 -40.18 -24.53 -14.56
CA MET A 537 -40.14 -23.50 -13.51
C MET A 537 -40.12 -24.04 -12.08
N ASN A 538 -40.68 -25.24 -11.84
CA ASN A 538 -40.62 -25.89 -10.52
C ASN A 538 -39.24 -26.46 -10.20
N ARG A 539 -38.38 -26.65 -11.21
CA ARG A 539 -36.99 -27.10 -11.07
C ARG A 539 -36.00 -25.94 -11.14
N LEU A 540 -36.32 -24.89 -11.90
CA LEU A 540 -35.47 -23.70 -12.04
C LEU A 540 -35.30 -22.92 -10.73
N VAL A 541 -36.25 -23.07 -9.81
CA VAL A 541 -36.23 -22.40 -8.52
C VAL A 541 -36.19 -23.43 -7.40
N TYR A 542 -35.30 -23.23 -6.45
CA TYR A 542 -35.24 -24.02 -5.23
C TYR A 542 -35.31 -23.12 -4.00
N THR A 543 -35.65 -23.71 -2.84
CA THR A 543 -35.62 -23.02 -1.55
C THR A 543 -34.27 -23.24 -0.91
N ARG A 544 -33.59 -22.15 -0.57
CA ARG A 544 -32.32 -22.15 0.16
C ARG A 544 -32.62 -22.42 1.65
N LYS A 545 -32.53 -23.68 2.07
CA LYS A 545 -33.09 -24.14 3.37
C LYS A 545 -32.63 -23.31 4.57
N ALA A 546 -31.33 -23.02 4.68
CA ALA A 546 -30.77 -22.28 5.82
C ALA A 546 -31.18 -20.80 5.88
N PHE A 547 -31.55 -20.20 4.74
CA PHE A 547 -31.86 -18.77 4.64
C PHE A 547 -33.36 -18.50 4.48
N ASN A 548 -34.15 -19.53 4.18
CA ASN A 548 -35.57 -19.43 3.84
C ASN A 548 -35.83 -18.43 2.69
N GLU A 549 -34.97 -18.48 1.67
CA GLU A 549 -35.01 -17.65 0.47
C GLU A 549 -35.16 -18.50 -0.79
N ARG A 550 -35.68 -17.91 -1.88
CA ARG A 550 -35.69 -18.56 -3.19
C ARG A 550 -34.35 -18.33 -3.90
N GLY A 551 -33.82 -19.36 -4.54
CA GLY A 551 -32.64 -19.29 -5.41
C GLY A 551 -32.93 -19.83 -6.81
N VAL A 552 -32.16 -19.39 -7.80
CA VAL A 552 -32.17 -20.00 -9.14
C VAL A 552 -31.19 -21.16 -9.17
N ASP A 553 -31.65 -22.33 -9.62
CA ASP A 553 -30.82 -23.52 -9.77
C ASP A 553 -29.95 -23.40 -11.03
N MET A 554 -28.73 -22.86 -10.85
CA MET A 554 -27.81 -22.62 -11.96
C MET A 554 -27.17 -23.91 -12.50
N GLU A 555 -27.17 -25.00 -11.73
CA GLU A 555 -26.80 -26.32 -12.22
C GLU A 555 -27.81 -26.78 -13.27
N TYR A 556 -29.10 -26.66 -12.98
CA TYR A 556 -30.15 -26.99 -13.95
C TYR A 556 -30.10 -26.09 -15.21
N VAL A 557 -29.73 -24.82 -15.06
CA VAL A 557 -29.51 -23.92 -16.22
C VAL A 557 -28.38 -24.44 -17.10
N GLY A 558 -27.27 -24.86 -16.50
CA GLY A 558 -26.14 -25.45 -17.22
C GLY A 558 -26.52 -26.74 -17.96
N ASP A 559 -27.23 -27.65 -17.30
CA ASP A 559 -27.76 -28.89 -17.90
C ASP A 559 -28.66 -28.59 -19.11
N LEU A 560 -29.54 -27.59 -18.98
CA LEU A 560 -30.51 -27.23 -20.01
C LEU A 560 -29.81 -26.66 -21.25
N LEU A 561 -28.84 -25.77 -21.06
CA LEU A 561 -28.10 -25.17 -22.17
C LEU A 561 -27.23 -26.21 -22.90
N ALA A 562 -26.59 -27.12 -22.16
CA ALA A 562 -25.83 -28.22 -22.74
C ALA A 562 -26.73 -29.17 -23.56
N GLY A 563 -27.88 -29.57 -23.00
CA GLY A 563 -28.83 -30.44 -23.69
C GLY A 563 -29.53 -29.77 -24.89
N GLY A 564 -29.58 -28.44 -24.92
CA GLY A 564 -30.16 -27.65 -26.01
C GLY A 564 -29.19 -27.28 -27.13
N GLY A 565 -27.90 -27.62 -27.03
CA GLY A 565 -26.88 -27.21 -27.99
C GLY A 565 -26.61 -25.70 -28.00
N MET A 566 -26.73 -25.05 -26.83
CA MET A 566 -26.56 -23.60 -26.64
C MET A 566 -25.21 -23.23 -26.00
N LEU A 567 -24.33 -24.23 -25.78
CA LEU A 567 -22.99 -24.11 -25.18
C LEU A 567 -21.90 -24.56 -26.13
#